data_AF-M0ZX39-F1
#
_entry.id   AF-M0ZX39-F1
#
_cell.length_a   1.000
_cell.length_b   1.000
_cell.length_c   1.000
_cell.angle_alpha   90.00
_cell.angle_beta   90.00
_cell.angle_gamma   90.00
#
_symmetry.space_group_name_H-M   'P 1'
#
loop_
_entity.id
_entity.type
_entity.pdbx_description
1 polymer ?
#
loop_
_entity_poly.entity_id
_entity_poly.type
_entity_poly.pdbx_seq_one_letter_code
_entity_poly.pdbx_strand_id
1 'polypeptide(L)'
;MVQRSLVEAIADLVAPDGKVFLQSDVKEVAVRMKKEFMKYGKGKLTVMHDLEDITSHQDGWLNENPFGIRSDWEQHVIERGAPMYRLLLLKSSPSG
;
A
#
# COMPACT_ATOMS: atom_id res chain seq x y z
N MET A 1 5.41 13.83 -4.70
CA MET A 1 6.05 12.49 -4.87
C MET A 1 6.59 12.06 -3.53
N VAL A 2 6.49 10.77 -3.16
CA VAL A 2 7.08 10.25 -1.92
C VAL A 2 8.59 10.37 -2.00
N GLN A 3 9.20 10.98 -0.99
CA GLN A 3 10.64 11.14 -0.95
C GLN A 3 11.33 9.84 -0.52
N ARG A 4 12.51 9.58 -1.09
CA ARG A 4 13.35 8.43 -0.72
C ARG A 4 13.57 8.32 0.79
N SER A 5 13.92 9.44 1.44
CA SER A 5 14.18 9.49 2.88
C SER A 5 12.98 9.02 3.71
N LEU A 6 11.77 9.34 3.28
CA LEU A 6 10.55 8.88 3.94
C LEU A 6 10.35 7.38 3.79
N VAL A 7 10.57 6.84 2.58
CA VAL A 7 10.48 5.38 2.35
C VAL A 7 11.49 4.62 3.20
N GLU A 8 12.74 5.09 3.24
CA GLU A 8 13.81 4.47 4.04
C GLU A 8 13.48 4.53 5.53
N ALA A 9 13.04 5.69 6.05
CA ALA A 9 12.64 5.84 7.44
C ALA A 9 11.47 4.91 7.81
N ILE A 10 10.44 4.80 6.97
CA ILE A 10 9.33 3.86 7.19
C ILE A 10 9.84 2.42 7.18
N ALA A 11 10.65 2.03 6.20
CA ALA A 11 11.20 0.69 6.09
C ALA A 11 12.10 0.31 7.29
N ASP A 12 12.73 1.29 7.94
CA ASP A 12 13.60 1.09 9.10
C ASP A 12 12.86 1.08 10.44
N LEU A 13 11.83 1.92 10.58
CA LEU A 13 11.14 2.15 11.85
C LEU A 13 9.86 1.31 12.02
N VAL A 14 9.26 0.82 10.94
CA VAL A 14 8.13 -0.11 11.04
C VAL A 14 8.61 -1.40 11.70
N ALA A 15 7.90 -1.81 12.75
CA ALA A 15 8.19 -3.04 13.49
C ALA A 15 8.16 -4.26 12.56
N PRO A 16 8.88 -5.35 12.90
CA PRO A 16 8.71 -6.65 12.25
C PRO A 16 7.22 -7.03 12.14
N ASP A 17 6.83 -7.60 11.01
CA ASP A 17 5.44 -7.92 10.64
C ASP A 17 4.47 -6.71 10.59
N GLY A 18 5.02 -5.50 10.73
CA GLY A 18 4.29 -4.25 10.58
C GLY A 18 3.87 -4.02 9.13
N LYS A 19 2.73 -3.34 8.97
CA LYS A 19 2.11 -3.10 7.67
C LYS A 19 2.22 -1.65 7.25
N VAL A 20 2.47 -1.41 5.97
CA VAL A 20 2.39 -0.08 5.35
C VAL A 20 1.28 -0.10 4.32
N PHE A 21 0.25 0.70 4.56
CA PHE A 21 -0.90 0.83 3.67
C PHE A 21 -0.77 2.08 2.81
N LEU A 22 -0.79 1.91 1.49
CA LEU A 22 -0.75 3.00 0.52
C LEU A 22 -2.12 3.11 -0.16
N GLN A 23 -2.62 4.34 -0.26
CA GLN A 23 -3.90 4.63 -0.90
C GLN A 23 -3.85 5.93 -1.71
N SER A 24 -4.50 5.94 -2.88
CA SER A 24 -4.67 7.13 -3.72
C SER A 24 -5.85 6.92 -4.68
N ASP A 25 -6.65 7.95 -4.93
CA ASP A 25 -7.72 7.96 -5.95
C ASP A 25 -7.18 8.31 -7.36
N VAL A 26 -5.89 8.64 -7.46
CA VAL A 26 -5.19 8.89 -8.73
C VAL A 26 -4.26 7.73 -9.06
N LYS A 27 -4.46 7.08 -10.24
CA LYS A 27 -3.73 5.86 -10.64
C LYS A 27 -2.22 6.10 -10.75
N GLU A 28 -1.81 7.18 -11.40
CA GLU A 28 -0.41 7.50 -11.66
C GLU A 28 0.34 7.77 -10.36
N VAL A 29 -0.34 8.38 -9.38
CA VAL A 29 0.20 8.62 -8.04
C VAL A 29 0.38 7.29 -7.32
N ALA A 30 -0.63 6.42 -7.31
CA ALA A 30 -0.56 5.10 -6.68
C ALA A 30 0.56 4.24 -7.27
N VAL A 31 0.65 4.17 -8.61
CA VAL A 31 1.69 3.44 -9.34
C VAL A 31 3.08 3.98 -8.98
N ARG A 32 3.24 5.30 -8.91
CA ARG A 32 4.51 5.91 -8.52
C ARG A 32 4.86 5.63 -7.07
N MET A 33 3.91 5.75 -6.14
CA MET A 33 4.11 5.37 -4.73
C MET A 33 4.58 3.92 -4.61
N LYS A 34 3.89 2.98 -5.27
CA LYS A 34 4.29 1.57 -5.34
C LYS A 34 5.73 1.42 -5.83
N LYS A 35 6.10 2.10 -6.93
CA LYS A 35 7.48 2.07 -7.46
C LYS A 35 8.53 2.58 -6.48
N GLU A 36 8.30 3.72 -5.81
CA GLU A 36 9.25 4.27 -4.85
C GLU A 36 9.42 3.35 -3.63
N PHE A 37 8.32 2.80 -3.09
CA PHE A 37 8.36 1.85 -1.99
C PHE A 37 9.06 0.55 -2.34
N MET A 38 8.79 -0.02 -3.53
CA MET A 38 9.46 -1.23 -3.99
C MET A 38 10.96 -1.02 -4.28
N LYS A 39 11.34 0.18 -4.71
CA LYS A 39 12.73 0.52 -5.02
C LYS A 39 13.54 0.76 -3.75
N TYR A 40 13.07 1.62 -2.85
CA TYR A 40 13.82 2.07 -1.68
C TYR A 40 13.55 1.27 -0.41
N GLY A 41 12.43 0.53 -0.35
CA GLY A 41 12.13 -0.43 0.71
C GLY A 41 12.60 -1.87 0.40
N LYS A 42 13.32 -2.08 -0.71
CA LYS A 42 13.74 -3.43 -1.16
C LYS A 42 14.50 -4.18 -0.07
N GLY A 43 14.12 -5.44 0.17
CA GLY A 43 14.72 -6.29 1.19
C GLY A 43 14.19 -6.04 2.61
N LYS A 44 13.33 -5.03 2.79
CA LYS A 44 12.65 -4.73 4.07
C LYS A 44 11.13 -4.84 3.91
N LEU A 45 10.58 -4.34 2.80
CA LEU A 45 9.15 -4.33 2.53
C LEU A 45 8.83 -5.24 1.33
N THR A 46 7.76 -6.01 1.44
CA THR A 46 7.21 -6.85 0.36
C THR A 46 5.73 -6.56 0.17
N VAL A 47 5.22 -6.73 -1.04
CA VAL A 47 3.77 -6.65 -1.29
C VAL A 47 3.10 -7.85 -0.66
N MET A 48 2.07 -7.61 0.15
CA MET A 48 1.18 -8.68 0.61
C MET A 48 0.26 -9.07 -0.54
N HIS A 49 0.53 -10.23 -1.15
CA HIS A 49 -0.30 -10.79 -2.22
C HIS A 49 -1.36 -11.77 -1.68
N ASP A 50 -1.19 -12.29 -0.46
CA ASP A 50 -1.90 -13.48 0.06
C ASP A 50 -3.21 -13.18 0.82
N LEU A 51 -3.91 -12.11 0.46
CA LEU A 51 -5.33 -12.04 0.78
C LEU A 51 -6.07 -12.45 -0.50
N GLU A 52 -6.13 -13.76 -0.72
CA GLU A 52 -6.76 -14.41 -1.89
C GLU A 52 -8.21 -13.91 -2.13
N ASP A 53 -8.86 -13.34 -1.11
CA ASP A 53 -10.23 -12.78 -1.19
C ASP A 53 -10.32 -11.27 -1.53
N ILE A 54 -9.22 -10.50 -1.59
CA ILE A 54 -9.27 -9.02 -1.68
C ILE A 54 -8.63 -8.44 -2.97
N THR A 55 -7.95 -9.25 -3.78
CA THR A 55 -7.31 -8.79 -5.02
C THR A 55 -8.18 -9.11 -6.24
N SER A 56 -9.15 -8.25 -6.61
CA SER A 56 -9.93 -8.44 -7.85
C SER A 56 -9.74 -7.36 -8.93
N HIS A 57 -8.75 -6.49 -8.81
CA HIS A 57 -8.30 -5.70 -9.95
C HIS A 57 -7.11 -6.36 -10.64
N GLN A 58 -7.18 -6.45 -11.97
CA GLN A 58 -6.20 -7.05 -12.90
C GLN A 58 -4.73 -6.57 -12.72
N ASP A 59 -4.46 -5.64 -11.81
CA ASP A 59 -3.17 -4.97 -11.59
C ASP A 59 -2.61 -5.17 -10.14
N GLY A 60 -3.22 -6.03 -9.31
CA GLY A 60 -2.75 -6.31 -7.95
C GLY A 60 -2.98 -5.19 -6.94
N TRP A 61 -4.11 -4.49 -7.06
CA TRP A 61 -4.62 -3.53 -6.07
C TRP A 61 -5.70 -4.17 -5.20
N LEU A 62 -5.82 -3.73 -3.95
CA LEU A 62 -6.87 -4.18 -3.03
C LEU A 62 -8.22 -3.53 -3.37
N ASN A 63 -9.27 -4.34 -3.39
CA ASN A 63 -10.63 -3.85 -3.63
C ASN A 63 -11.20 -3.05 -2.46
N GLU A 64 -10.89 -3.49 -1.24
CA GLU A 64 -11.42 -2.93 -0.01
C GLU A 64 -10.30 -2.39 0.89
N ASN A 65 -10.69 -1.52 1.82
CA ASN A 65 -9.79 -1.05 2.87
C ASN A 65 -9.48 -2.21 3.83
N PRO A 66 -8.21 -2.58 4.05
CA PRO A 66 -7.85 -3.74 4.87
C PRO A 66 -8.12 -3.55 6.36
N PHE A 67 -8.48 -2.34 6.81
CA PHE A 67 -8.80 -2.03 8.20
C PHE A 67 -10.31 -1.92 8.46
N GLY A 68 -11.15 -2.11 7.44
CA GLY A 68 -12.62 -2.10 7.55
C GLY A 68 -13.24 -0.72 7.82
N ILE A 69 -12.43 0.32 8.00
CA ILE A 69 -12.88 1.69 8.21
C ILE A 69 -12.30 2.58 7.11
N ARG A 70 -13.18 3.29 6.42
CA ARG A 70 -12.83 4.23 5.35
C ARG A 70 -12.63 5.63 5.90
N SER A 71 -11.74 6.40 5.29
CA SER A 71 -11.69 7.84 5.53
C SER A 71 -12.86 8.54 4.83
N ASP A 72 -13.22 9.76 5.27
CA ASP A 72 -14.23 10.58 4.60
C ASP A 72 -13.92 10.77 3.11
N TRP A 73 -12.64 10.94 2.77
CA TRP A 73 -12.19 11.06 1.38
C TRP A 73 -12.40 9.76 0.60
N GLU A 74 -12.10 8.62 1.20
CA GLU A 74 -12.31 7.31 0.57
C GLU A 74 -13.79 7.05 0.30
N GLN A 75 -14.65 7.36 1.28
CA GLN A 75 -16.10 7.25 1.12
C GLN A 75 -16.60 8.15 -0.03
N HIS A 76 -16.18 9.41 -0.05
CA HIS A 76 -16.54 10.36 -1.11
C HIS A 76 -16.11 9.88 -2.52
N VAL A 77 -14.92 9.29 -2.66
CA VAL A 77 -14.40 8.76 -3.93
C VAL A 77 -15.22 7.56 -4.41
N ILE A 78 -15.59 6.65 -3.50
CA ILE A 78 -16.37 5.45 -3.83
C ILE A 78 -17.80 5.82 -4.19
N GLU A 79 -18.44 6.73 -3.44
CA GLU A 79 -19.83 7.15 -3.68
C GLU A 79 -20.03 7.80 -5.06
N ARG A 80 -19.01 8.49 -5.58
CA ARG A 80 -19.04 9.04 -6.95
C ARG A 80 -18.65 8.03 -8.04
N GLY A 81 -18.46 6.76 -7.69
CA GLY A 81 -18.09 5.68 -8.62
C GLY A 81 -16.65 5.77 -9.15
N ALA A 82 -15.76 6.50 -8.48
CA ALA A 82 -14.37 6.62 -8.88
C ALA A 82 -13.50 5.52 -8.25
N PRO A 83 -12.40 5.11 -8.92
CA PRO A 83 -11.53 4.06 -8.40
C PRO A 83 -10.71 4.54 -7.21
N MET A 84 -10.42 3.62 -6.29
CA MET A 84 -9.48 3.82 -5.20
C MET A 84 -8.37 2.76 -5.27
N TYR A 85 -7.12 3.19 -5.46
CA TYR A 85 -5.98 2.31 -5.62
C TYR A 85 -5.33 2.08 -4.26
N ARG A 86 -5.28 0.81 -3.84
CA ARG A 86 -4.86 0.39 -2.50
C ARG A 86 -3.79 -0.69 -2.57
N LEU A 87 -2.75 -0.56 -1.76
CA LEU A 87 -1.67 -1.54 -1.65
C LEU A 87 -1.29 -1.73 -0.18
N LEU A 88 -1.07 -2.98 0.21
CA LEU A 88 -0.55 -3.30 1.53
C LEU A 88 0.85 -3.92 1.39
N LEU A 89 1.80 -3.35 2.12
CA LEU A 89 3.17 -3.86 2.22
C LEU A 89 3.40 -4.43 3.62
N LEU A 90 4.18 -5.49 3.73
CA LEU A 90 4.60 -6.10 4.99
C LEU A 90 6.10 -5.87 5.20
N LYS A 91 6.48 -5.52 6.43
CA LYS A 91 7.86 -5.56 6.87
C LYS A 91 8.26 -7.00 7.13
N SER A 92 9.22 -7.51 6.37
CA SER A 92 9.78 -8.84 6.63
C SER A 92 10.40 -8.88 8.02
N SER A 93 10.04 -9.89 8.79
CA SER A 93 10.76 -10.23 10.00
C SER A 93 12.21 -10.57 9.65
N PRO A 94 13.21 -10.12 10.44
CA PRO A 94 14.57 -10.59 10.26
C PRO A 94 14.56 -12.11 10.42
N SER A 95 15.00 -12.83 9.38
CA SER A 95 15.34 -14.24 9.53
C SER A 95 16.40 -14.33 10.61
N GLY A 96 16.05 -14.93 11.75
CA GLY A 96 16.96 -15.19 12.86
C GLY A 96 18.10 -16.12 12.48
#